data_AF-A0A9J5ZY42-F1
#
_entry.id   AF-A0A9J5ZY42-F1
#
_cell.length_a   1.000
_cell.length_b   1.000
_cell.length_c   1.000
_cell.angle_alpha   90.00
_cell.angle_beta   90.00
_cell.angle_gamma   90.00
#
_symmetry.space_group_name_H-M   'P 1'
#
loop_
_entity.id
_entity.type
_entity.pdbx_description
1 polymer ?
#
loop_
_entity_poly.entity_id
_entity_poly.type
_entity_poly.pdbx_seq_one_letter_code
_entity_poly.pdbx_strand_id
1 'polypeptide(L)'
;MEPFRGSIDIEQYKRTLGFDHAKVIHTYREANYLADYLANIAIDSNNKQKFWGFGELPSSARGLINIDKQQIQSFRVRRSKGPTKENRAKASRP
;
A
#
# COMPACT_ATOMS: atom_id res chain seq x y z
N MET A 1 -6.36 34.73 2.24
CA MET A 1 -5.92 33.32 2.12
C MET A 1 -4.56 33.40 1.45
N GLU A 2 -3.47 33.30 2.22
CA GLU A 2 -2.12 33.41 1.68
C GLU A 2 -1.85 32.21 0.75
N PRO A 3 -1.36 32.41 -0.48
CA PRO A 3 -0.95 31.30 -1.32
C PRO A 3 0.18 30.54 -0.62
N PHE A 4 0.15 29.21 -0.67
CA PHE A 4 1.18 28.33 -0.12
C PHE A 4 2.52 28.60 -0.83
N ARG A 5 3.25 29.64 -0.41
CA ARG A 5 4.59 29.95 -0.88
C ARG A 5 5.60 29.16 -0.04
N GLY A 6 5.38 27.86 0.04
CA GLY A 6 6.40 26.93 0.51
C GLY A 6 7.38 26.75 -0.62
N SER A 7 8.51 27.47 -0.59
CA SER A 7 9.68 27.02 -1.34
C SER A 7 9.97 25.61 -0.84
N ILE A 8 9.61 24.60 -1.64
CA ILE A 8 10.03 23.23 -1.40
C ILE A 8 11.55 23.30 -1.42
N ASP A 9 12.15 23.20 -0.24
CA ASP A 9 13.59 23.14 -0.12
C ASP A 9 14.00 21.77 -0.69
N ILE A 10 14.39 21.79 -1.96
CA ILE A 10 14.76 20.61 -2.73
C ILE A 10 15.93 19.90 -2.03
N GLU A 11 16.80 20.64 -1.33
CA GLU A 11 17.89 20.06 -0.56
C GLU A 11 17.40 19.34 0.69
N GLN A 12 16.42 19.91 1.42
CA GLN A 12 15.76 19.18 2.50
C GLN A 12 15.05 17.94 1.99
N TYR A 13 14.29 18.04 0.89
CA TYR A 13 13.60 16.89 0.30
C TYR A 13 14.57 15.77 -0.09
N LYS A 14 15.70 16.13 -0.73
CA LYS A 14 16.79 15.18 -1.06
C LYS A 14 17.45 14.58 0.17
N ARG A 15 17.63 15.36 1.25
CA ARG A 15 18.20 14.89 2.52
C ARG A 15 17.28 13.90 3.24
N THR A 16 15.97 14.13 3.23
CA THR A 16 14.97 13.21 3.82
C THR A 16 14.77 11.95 2.97
N LEU A 17 14.93 12.07 1.64
CA LEU A 17 14.97 10.95 0.71
C LEU A 17 16.25 10.12 0.77
N GLY A 18 17.14 10.33 1.76
CA GLY A 18 18.38 9.58 2.02
C GLY A 18 18.22 8.06 2.27
N PHE A 19 17.16 7.45 1.76
CA PHE A 19 17.13 6.05 1.36
C PHE A 19 17.81 5.95 0.00
N ASP A 20 19.02 5.37 -0.07
CA ASP A 20 19.82 5.15 -1.28
C ASP A 20 19.12 4.36 -2.41
N HIS A 21 17.85 4.00 -2.24
CA HIS A 21 17.04 3.21 -3.17
C HIS A 21 15.65 3.79 -3.47
N ALA A 22 15.36 5.03 -3.11
CA ALA A 22 14.08 5.66 -3.47
C ALA A 22 14.09 6.13 -4.94
N LYS A 23 13.23 5.53 -5.79
CA LYS A 23 13.01 5.98 -7.16
C LYS A 23 11.75 6.81 -7.24
N VAL A 24 11.88 8.09 -7.64
CA VAL A 24 10.73 8.94 -7.95
C VAL A 24 10.26 8.60 -9.37
N ILE A 25 9.00 8.22 -9.51
CA ILE A 25 8.40 7.83 -10.79
C ILE A 25 7.12 8.65 -10.96
N HIS A 26 6.94 9.20 -12.15
CA HIS A 26 5.66 9.81 -12.51
C HIS A 26 4.60 8.72 -12.69
N THR A 27 3.42 8.91 -12.10
CA THR A 27 2.30 7.98 -12.22
C THR A 27 1.04 8.71 -12.67
N TYR A 28 0.15 7.98 -13.33
CA TYR A 28 -1.16 8.51 -13.72
C TYR A 28 -2.00 8.84 -12.47
N ARG A 29 -2.96 9.75 -12.63
CA ARG A 29 -3.81 10.22 -11.54
C ARG A 29 -4.55 9.06 -10.85
N GLU A 30 -4.98 8.08 -11.65
CA GLU A 30 -5.74 6.92 -11.22
C GLU A 30 -4.95 6.02 -10.25
N ALA A 31 -3.64 5.98 -10.40
CA ALA A 31 -2.75 5.22 -9.54
C ALA A 31 -2.32 6.01 -8.29
N ASN A 32 -2.80 7.25 -8.12
CA ASN A 32 -2.48 8.11 -6.98
C ASN A 32 -3.71 8.51 -6.16
N TYR A 33 -4.85 7.82 -6.37
CA TYR A 33 -6.11 8.14 -5.69
C TYR A 33 -6.01 8.07 -4.16
N LEU A 34 -5.20 7.18 -3.60
CA LEU A 34 -5.02 7.09 -2.15
C LEU A 34 -4.37 8.37 -1.59
N ALA A 35 -3.34 8.88 -2.25
CA ALA A 35 -2.66 10.10 -1.80
C ALA A 35 -3.57 11.32 -1.93
N ASP A 36 -4.32 11.42 -3.02
CA ASP A 36 -5.32 12.48 -3.24
C ASP A 36 -6.41 12.44 -2.16
N TYR A 37 -6.95 11.26 -1.88
CA TYR A 37 -7.95 11.06 -0.84
C TYR A 37 -7.44 11.47 0.56
N LEU A 38 -6.22 11.07 0.93
CA LEU A 38 -5.62 11.45 2.21
C LEU A 38 -5.33 12.95 2.31
N ALA A 39 -4.89 13.58 1.21
CA ALA A 39 -4.69 15.02 1.15
C ALA A 39 -6.00 15.78 1.37
N ASN A 40 -7.08 15.35 0.72
CA ASN A 40 -8.41 15.95 0.87
C ASN A 40 -8.93 15.80 2.31
N ILE A 41 -8.74 14.64 2.95
CA ILE A 41 -9.09 14.48 4.37
C ILE A 41 -8.32 15.46 5.27
N ALA A 42 -7.03 15.64 5.02
CA ALA A 42 -6.21 16.55 5.83
C ALA A 42 -6.69 18.01 5.67
N ILE A 43 -7.12 18.40 4.47
CA ILE A 43 -7.71 19.71 4.19
C ILE A 43 -9.06 19.85 4.90
N ASP A 44 -9.97 18.88 4.73
CA ASP A 44 -11.34 18.95 5.25
C ASP A 44 -11.39 18.92 6.78
N SER A 45 -10.54 18.10 7.40
CA SER A 45 -10.48 17.99 8.86
C SER A 45 -9.71 19.14 9.53
N ASN A 46 -8.94 19.90 8.75
CA ASN A 46 -8.01 20.95 9.18
C ASN A 46 -7.15 20.53 10.40
N ASN A 47 -6.85 19.24 10.52
CA ASN A 47 -6.19 18.63 11.66
C ASN A 47 -5.15 17.60 11.21
N LYS A 48 -4.07 17.48 11.99
CA LYS A 48 -3.03 16.47 11.73
C LYS A 48 -3.52 15.10 12.14
N GLN A 49 -3.88 14.28 11.17
CA GLN A 49 -4.24 12.88 11.36
C GLN A 49 -3.03 11.98 11.11
N LYS A 50 -2.83 11.00 11.99
CA LYS A 50 -1.80 9.97 11.84
C LYS A 50 -2.48 8.61 11.91
N PHE A 51 -2.13 7.76 10.95
CA PHE A 51 -2.60 6.39 10.87
C PHE A 51 -1.38 5.47 10.93
N TRP A 52 -1.32 4.62 11.94
CA TRP A 52 -0.22 3.67 12.15
C TRP A 52 -0.52 2.30 11.54
N GLY A 53 -1.80 2.01 11.28
CA GLY A 53 -2.23 0.71 10.78
C GLY A 53 -3.32 0.80 9.71
N PHE A 54 -3.42 -0.26 8.91
CA PHE A 54 -4.45 -0.36 7.87
C PHE A 54 -5.87 -0.24 8.44
N GLY A 55 -6.12 -0.78 9.64
CA GLY A 55 -7.44 -0.75 10.29
C GLY A 55 -7.88 0.64 10.76
N GLU A 56 -6.94 1.57 10.95
CA GLU A 56 -7.22 2.94 11.39
C GLU A 56 -7.64 3.86 10.23
N LEU A 57 -7.42 3.41 8.99
CA LEU A 57 -7.80 4.15 7.80
C LEU A 57 -9.33 4.14 7.58
N PRO A 58 -9.89 5.25 7.07
CA PRO A 58 -11.26 5.29 6.59
C PRO A 58 -11.56 4.14 5.61
N SER A 59 -12.80 3.67 5.61
CA SER A 59 -13.23 2.56 4.73
C SER A 59 -12.90 2.82 3.26
N SER A 60 -13.09 4.06 2.78
CA SER A 60 -12.77 4.45 1.41
C SER A 60 -11.27 4.34 1.10
N ALA A 61 -10.40 4.82 1.99
CA ALA A 61 -8.94 4.67 1.83
C ALA A 61 -8.52 3.19 1.79
N ARG A 62 -9.09 2.37 2.66
CA ARG A 62 -8.84 0.91 2.65
C ARG A 62 -9.29 0.27 1.35
N GLY A 63 -10.42 0.70 0.79
CA GLY A 63 -10.93 0.27 -0.51
C GLY A 63 -9.94 0.56 -1.64
N LEU A 64 -9.38 1.77 -1.70
CA LEU A 64 -8.38 2.17 -2.69
C LEU A 64 -7.12 1.29 -2.63
N ILE A 65 -6.60 1.02 -1.43
CA ILE A 65 -5.46 0.11 -1.25
C ILE A 65 -5.77 -1.31 -1.74
N ASN A 66 -6.99 -1.80 -1.50
CA ASN A 66 -7.37 -3.14 -1.92
C ASN A 66 -7.47 -3.26 -3.44
N ILE A 67 -7.97 -2.22 -4.12
CA ILE A 67 -8.01 -2.15 -5.59
C ILE A 67 -6.58 -2.20 -6.14
N ASP A 68 -5.67 -1.39 -5.60
CA ASP A 68 -4.25 -1.41 -5.98
C ASP A 68 -3.62 -2.81 -5.80
N LYS A 69 -3.88 -3.46 -4.66
CA LYS A 69 -3.40 -4.82 -4.41
C LYS A 69 -3.96 -5.85 -5.38
N GLN A 70 -5.17 -5.66 -5.90
CA GLN A 70 -5.76 -6.54 -6.90
C GLN A 70 -5.16 -6.35 -8.30
N GLN A 71 -4.63 -5.16 -8.61
CA GLN A 71 -3.92 -4.89 -9.87
C GLN A 71 -2.54 -5.53 -9.91
N ILE A 72 -1.97 -5.86 -8.74
CA ILE A 72 -0.74 -6.65 -8.66
C ILE A 72 -1.10 -8.10 -9.00
N GLN A 73 -0.47 -8.65 -10.04
CA GLN A 73 -0.65 -10.04 -10.43
C GLN A 73 -0.22 -10.97 -9.29
N SER A 74 -1.19 -11.39 -8.47
CA SER A 74 -0.91 -12.28 -7.36
C SER A 74 -0.71 -13.70 -7.89
N PHE A 75 0.53 -14.20 -7.83
CA PHE A 75 0.75 -15.64 -7.93
C PHE A 75 0.11 -16.29 -6.71
N ARG A 76 -1.12 -16.79 -6.85
CA ARG A 76 -1.75 -17.62 -5.83
C ARG A 76 -1.00 -18.95 -5.76
N VAL A 77 0.02 -19.02 -4.92
CA VAL A 77 0.73 -20.27 -4.63
C VAL A 77 -0.22 -21.19 -3.87
N ARG A 78 -0.96 -22.03 -4.62
CA ARG A 78 -1.74 -23.13 -4.05
C ARG A 78 -0.74 -24.20 -3.63
N ARG A 79 -0.45 -24.30 -2.34
CA ARG A 79 0.24 -25.48 -1.82
C ARG A 79 -0.70 -26.67 -2.00
N SER A 80 -0.29 -27.64 -2.80
CA SER A 80 -0.99 -28.94 -2.85
C SER A 80 -1.07 -29.48 -1.41
N LYS A 81 -2.23 -29.96 -0.99
CA LYS A 81 -2.33 -30.73 0.25
C LYS A 81 -1.45 -31.96 0.05
N GLY A 82 -0.30 -31.98 0.70
CA GLY A 82 0.54 -33.18 0.75
C GLY A 82 -0.29 -34.36 1.25
N PRO A 83 0.05 -35.60 0.86
CA PRO A 83 -0.75 -36.77 1.20
C PRO A 83 -0.91 -36.85 2.72
N THR A 84 -2.16 -36.78 3.19
CA THR A 84 -2.52 -37.01 4.59
C THR A 84 -2.04 -38.41 4.98
N LYS A 85 -1.54 -38.58 6.21
CA LYS A 85 -0.90 -39.82 6.72
C LYS A 85 -1.72 -41.09 6.46
N GLU A 86 -3.03 -40.97 6.31
CA GLU A 86 -3.97 -42.05 5.97
C GLU A 86 -3.69 -42.70 4.60
N ASN A 87 -3.23 -41.92 3.61
CA ASN A 87 -2.94 -42.43 2.26
C ASN A 87 -1.57 -43.12 2.14
N ARG A 88 -0.66 -42.94 3.11
CA ARG A 88 0.62 -43.68 3.17
C ARG A 88 0.44 -45.13 3.62
N ALA A 89 -0.56 -45.41 4.47
CA ALA A 89 -0.79 -46.76 5.00
C ALA A 89 -1.41 -47.74 3.98
N LYS A 90 -2.05 -47.22 2.91
CA LYS A 90 -2.65 -48.05 1.85
C LYS A 90 -1.70 -48.39 0.70
N ALA A 91 -0.54 -47.73 0.61
CA ALA A 91 0.46 -47.98 -0.44
C ALA A 91 1.56 -48.98 -0.04
N SER A 92 1.46 -49.59 1.15
CA SER A 92 2.48 -50.49 1.72
C SER A 92 1.93 -51.90 2.01
N ARG A 93 0.85 -52.31 1.36
CA ARG A 93 0.43 -53.73 1.37
C ARG A 93 0.67 -54.31 -0.03
N PRO A 94 1.39 -55.45 -0.14
CA PRO A 94 1.65 -56.13 -1.40
C PRO A 94 0.35 -56.67 -2.03
#